data_AF-A0A5S3SE65-F1
#
_entry.id   AF-A0A5S3SE65-F1
#
_cell.length_a   1.000
_cell.length_b   1.000
_cell.length_c   1.000
_cell.angle_alpha   90.00
_cell.angle_beta   90.00
_cell.angle_gamma   90.00
#
_symmetry.space_group_name_H-M   'P 1'
#
loop_
_entity.id
_entity.type
_entity.pdbx_description
1 polymer ?
#
loop_
_entity_poly.entity_id
_entity_poly.type
_entity_poly.pdbx_seq_one_letter_code
_entity_poly.pdbx_strand_id
1 'polypeptide(L)'
;MSFKQLRKFSKDELLFDEKETRVILKFIFKPADHKLIDSLPINDRLKGFAQGLLVEAIDASYSVGYVKAIFESTANPTKGAMAIIKTFARKAASHWFKHTSVHDLQKVKIFDFIRDRLALAFKSELQLYLVKNENNRAGAFVVYQIPKHGSTKLWV
;
A
#
# COMPACT_ATOMS: atom_id res chain seq x y z
N MET A 1 -4.53 9.56 17.55
CA MET A 1 -4.53 9.25 16.10
C MET A 1 -5.14 7.86 15.93
N SER A 2 -6.23 7.72 15.16
CA SER A 2 -6.79 6.39 14.86
C SER A 2 -5.94 5.73 13.78
N PHE A 3 -5.21 4.68 14.11
CA PHE A 3 -4.46 3.89 13.14
C PHE A 3 -5.45 3.04 12.34
N LYS A 4 -5.68 3.38 11.07
CA LYS A 4 -6.54 2.57 10.19
C LYS A 4 -5.72 1.39 9.68
N GLN A 5 -6.15 0.18 10.02
CA GLN A 5 -5.53 -1.06 9.53
C GLN A 5 -6.11 -1.41 8.16
N LEU A 6 -5.24 -1.81 7.22
CA LEU A 6 -5.67 -2.33 5.93
C LEU A 6 -6.36 -3.68 6.09
N ARG A 7 -7.31 -3.97 5.21
CA ARG A 7 -7.89 -5.32 5.09
C ARG A 7 -6.76 -6.32 4.80
N LYS A 8 -6.80 -7.45 5.50
CA LYS A 8 -5.94 -8.61 5.23
C LYS A 8 -6.67 -9.59 4.32
N PHE A 9 -5.93 -10.28 3.48
CA PHE A 9 -6.45 -11.24 2.51
C PHE A 9 -5.84 -12.61 2.74
N SER A 10 -6.65 -13.65 2.63
CA SER A 10 -6.17 -15.02 2.46
C SER A 10 -5.56 -15.21 1.07
N LYS A 11 -4.82 -16.29 0.84
CA LYS A 11 -4.16 -16.55 -0.45
C LYS A 11 -5.15 -16.64 -1.60
N ASP A 12 -6.31 -17.25 -1.36
CA ASP A 12 -7.36 -17.43 -2.36
C ASP A 12 -8.12 -16.13 -2.69
N GLU A 13 -8.00 -15.12 -1.83
CA GLU A 13 -8.55 -13.77 -2.07
C GLU A 13 -7.57 -12.84 -2.81
N LEU A 14 -6.32 -13.26 -3.05
CA LEU A 14 -5.33 -12.44 -3.76
C LEU A 14 -5.64 -12.45 -5.26
N LEU A 15 -5.96 -11.27 -5.80
CA LEU A 15 -6.36 -11.13 -7.19
C LEU A 15 -5.22 -10.70 -8.11
N PHE A 16 -4.15 -10.12 -7.54
CA PHE A 16 -3.04 -9.56 -8.31
C PHE A 16 -1.90 -10.54 -8.52
N ASP A 17 -1.37 -10.52 -9.74
CA ASP A 17 -0.06 -11.08 -10.04
C ASP A 17 1.08 -10.14 -9.62
N GLU A 18 2.34 -10.55 -9.83
CA GLU A 18 3.49 -9.75 -9.44
C GLU A 18 3.60 -8.42 -10.19
N LYS A 19 3.29 -8.41 -11.49
CA LYS A 19 3.38 -7.23 -12.35
C LYS A 19 2.30 -6.24 -11.97
N GLU A 20 1.06 -6.71 -11.81
CA GLU A 20 -0.07 -5.92 -11.36
C GLU A 20 0.19 -5.30 -9.99
N THR A 21 0.75 -6.07 -9.06
CA THR A 21 1.12 -5.59 -7.73
C THR A 21 2.10 -4.42 -7.80
N ARG A 22 3.15 -4.50 -8.61
CA ARG A 22 4.10 -3.38 -8.78
C ARG A 22 3.43 -2.15 -9.37
N VAL A 23 2.56 -2.34 -10.36
CA VAL A 23 1.83 -1.22 -10.98
C VAL A 23 0.93 -0.52 -9.95
N ILE A 24 0.22 -1.28 -9.11
CA ILE A 24 -0.61 -0.71 -8.05
C ILE A 24 0.22 0.01 -7.00
N LEU A 25 1.34 -0.57 -6.55
CA LEU A 25 2.24 0.10 -5.61
C LEU A 25 2.79 1.41 -6.20
N LYS A 26 3.25 1.41 -7.46
CA LYS A 26 3.73 2.62 -8.13
C LYS A 26 2.63 3.65 -8.39
N PHE A 27 1.38 3.20 -8.51
CA PHE A 27 0.23 4.10 -8.60
C PHE A 27 -0.03 4.81 -7.27
N ILE A 28 0.09 4.12 -6.14
CA ILE A 28 -0.15 4.70 -4.81
C ILE A 28 1.04 5.57 -4.36
N PHE A 29 2.26 5.05 -4.45
CA PHE A 29 3.46 5.70 -3.92
C PHE A 29 4.13 6.63 -4.93
N LYS A 30 4.85 7.64 -4.41
CA LYS A 30 5.47 8.69 -5.23
C LYS A 30 6.63 8.13 -6.06
N PRO A 31 7.02 8.80 -7.17
CA PRO A 31 8.15 8.37 -8.01
C PRO A 31 9.46 8.11 -7.25
N ALA A 32 9.69 8.82 -6.14
CA ALA A 32 10.84 8.61 -5.26
C ALA A 32 10.93 7.16 -4.69
N ASP A 33 9.79 6.50 -4.52
CA ASP A 33 9.72 5.13 -3.98
C ASP A 33 9.70 4.06 -5.09
N HIS A 34 9.68 4.43 -6.38
CA HIS A 34 9.52 3.47 -7.48
C HIS A 34 10.71 2.52 -7.63
N LYS A 35 11.94 3.01 -7.43
CA LYS A 35 13.14 2.16 -7.43
C LYS A 35 13.11 1.11 -6.32
N LEU A 36 12.61 1.50 -5.15
CA LEU A 36 12.39 0.58 -4.04
C LEU A 36 11.34 -0.46 -4.42
N ILE A 37 10.20 -0.02 -4.98
CA ILE A 37 9.14 -0.93 -5.41
C ILE A 37 9.63 -1.94 -6.45
N ASP A 38 10.54 -1.54 -7.35
CA ASP A 38 11.14 -2.43 -8.35
C ASP A 38 12.08 -3.48 -7.76
N SER A 39 12.72 -3.20 -6.62
CA SER A 39 13.63 -4.16 -5.97
C SER A 39 12.94 -5.12 -5.00
N LEU A 40 11.70 -4.84 -4.57
CA LEU A 40 10.96 -5.72 -3.67
C LEU A 40 10.58 -7.05 -4.35
N PRO A 41 10.73 -8.20 -3.69
CA PRO A 41 10.14 -9.45 -4.15
C PRO A 41 8.65 -9.48 -3.85
N ILE A 42 7.86 -9.89 -4.84
CA ILE A 42 6.40 -9.86 -4.73
C ILE A 42 5.88 -11.17 -4.16
N ASN A 43 5.83 -11.26 -2.83
CA ASN A 43 5.19 -12.38 -2.13
C ASN A 43 3.71 -12.09 -1.84
N ASP A 44 2.98 -13.12 -1.40
CA ASP A 44 1.54 -13.04 -1.05
C ASP A 44 1.22 -11.91 -0.05
N ARG A 45 2.14 -11.63 0.86
CA ARG A 45 1.99 -10.56 1.84
C ARG A 45 2.03 -9.18 1.18
N LEU A 46 2.97 -8.95 0.26
CA LEU A 46 3.08 -7.70 -0.49
C LEU A 46 1.92 -7.53 -1.48
N LYS A 47 1.45 -8.62 -2.09
CA LYS A 47 0.20 -8.64 -2.89
C LYS A 47 -0.99 -8.20 -2.06
N GLY A 48 -1.18 -8.79 -0.88
CA GLY A 48 -2.25 -8.44 0.04
C GLY A 48 -2.17 -6.98 0.52
N PHE A 49 -0.96 -6.47 0.76
CA PHE A 49 -0.73 -5.07 1.10
C PHE A 49 -1.15 -4.12 -0.03
N ALA A 50 -0.70 -4.38 -1.26
CA ALA A 50 -1.08 -3.58 -2.43
C ALA A 50 -2.61 -3.62 -2.68
N GLN A 51 -3.22 -4.79 -2.52
CA GLN A 51 -4.66 -4.96 -2.63
C GLN A 51 -5.42 -4.20 -1.54
N GLY A 52 -4.94 -4.23 -0.31
CA GLY A 52 -5.51 -3.49 0.81
C GLY A 52 -5.46 -1.97 0.60
N LEU A 53 -4.33 -1.47 0.11
CA LEU A 53 -4.18 -0.05 -0.27
C LEU A 53 -5.21 0.37 -1.32
N LEU A 54 -5.45 -0.48 -2.32
CA LEU A 54 -6.38 -0.16 -3.38
C LEU A 54 -7.84 -0.20 -2.90
N VAL A 55 -8.22 -1.19 -2.09
CA VAL A 55 -9.55 -1.22 -1.45
C VAL A 55 -9.79 0.05 -0.66
N GLU A 56 -8.83 0.45 0.18
CA GLU A 56 -8.93 1.66 1.00
C GLU A 56 -9.00 2.93 0.14
N ALA A 57 -8.18 3.03 -0.92
CA ALA A 57 -8.20 4.17 -1.82
C ALA A 57 -9.57 4.35 -2.49
N ILE A 58 -10.17 3.25 -2.94
CA ILE A 58 -11.50 3.23 -3.56
C ILE A 58 -12.55 3.59 -2.50
N ASP A 59 -12.59 2.88 -1.38
CA ASP A 59 -13.60 3.07 -0.33
C ASP A 59 -13.59 4.50 0.24
N ALA A 60 -12.40 5.05 0.50
CA ALA A 60 -12.24 6.43 0.93
C ALA A 60 -12.67 7.43 -0.15
N SER A 61 -12.42 7.12 -1.44
CA SER A 61 -12.84 8.00 -2.54
C SER A 61 -14.36 8.03 -2.68
N TYR A 62 -15.06 6.92 -2.47
CA TYR A 62 -16.53 6.91 -2.44
C TYR A 62 -17.09 7.60 -1.20
N SER A 63 -16.48 7.40 -0.03
CA SER A 63 -16.84 8.13 1.19
C SER A 63 -16.71 9.64 0.97
N VAL A 64 -15.62 10.09 0.33
CA VAL A 64 -15.43 11.50 -0.01
C VAL A 64 -16.39 11.96 -1.10
N GLY A 65 -16.60 11.21 -2.17
CA GLY A 65 -17.54 11.59 -3.25
C GLY A 65 -18.98 11.70 -2.75
N TYR A 66 -19.35 10.95 -1.72
CA TYR A 66 -20.61 11.12 -0.98
C TYR A 66 -20.62 12.42 -0.14
N VAL A 67 -19.46 12.81 0.41
CA VAL A 67 -19.28 14.00 1.27
C VAL A 67 -18.98 15.28 0.47
N LYS A 68 -18.50 15.20 -0.77
CA LYS A 68 -17.82 16.30 -1.48
C LYS A 68 -18.25 16.35 -2.95
N ALA A 69 -19.19 17.24 -3.27
CA ALA A 69 -19.49 17.68 -4.63
C ALA A 69 -18.63 18.88 -5.08
N ILE A 70 -17.48 19.13 -4.44
CA ILE A 70 -16.69 20.35 -4.62
C ILE A 70 -15.21 20.03 -4.87
N PHE A 71 -14.76 20.44 -6.07
CA PHE A 71 -13.38 20.51 -6.58
C PHE A 71 -12.61 19.18 -6.65
N GLU A 72 -12.33 18.69 -7.87
CA GLU A 72 -11.58 17.44 -8.06
C GLU A 72 -10.52 17.53 -9.17
N SER A 73 -9.24 17.43 -8.76
CA SER A 73 -8.20 16.80 -9.56
C SER A 73 -8.19 15.32 -9.17
N THR A 74 -8.61 14.46 -10.09
CA THR A 74 -8.52 13.01 -9.94
C THR A 74 -7.10 12.58 -10.27
N ALA A 75 -6.58 11.61 -9.52
CA ALA A 75 -5.34 10.97 -9.93
C ALA A 75 -5.51 10.45 -11.36
N ASN A 76 -4.54 10.72 -12.23
CA ASN A 76 -4.55 10.25 -13.61
C ASN A 76 -3.68 8.97 -13.69
N PRO A 77 -4.21 7.78 -13.34
CA PRO A 77 -3.47 6.54 -13.49
C PRO A 77 -3.02 6.39 -14.95
N THR A 78 -1.82 5.83 -15.15
CA THR A 78 -1.41 5.41 -16.49
C THR A 78 -2.45 4.44 -17.06
N LYS A 79 -2.60 4.39 -18.40
CA LYS A 79 -3.60 3.50 -19.06
C LYS A 79 -3.54 2.06 -18.54
N GLY A 80 -2.34 1.56 -18.23
CA GLY A 80 -2.12 0.24 -17.64
C GLY A 80 -2.66 0.10 -16.21
N ALA A 81 -2.37 1.06 -15.33
CA ALA A 81 -2.90 1.06 -13.96
C ALA A 81 -4.43 1.14 -13.94
N MET A 82 -5.03 1.94 -14.81
CA MET A 82 -6.49 2.06 -14.89
C MET A 82 -7.18 0.75 -15.31
N ALA A 83 -6.59 -0.01 -16.22
CA ALA A 83 -7.12 -1.32 -16.63
C ALA A 83 -7.09 -2.33 -15.47
N ILE A 84 -6.00 -2.34 -14.70
CA ILE A 84 -5.85 -3.20 -13.52
C ILE A 84 -6.87 -2.82 -12.44
N ILE A 85 -7.01 -1.51 -12.16
CA ILE A 85 -7.99 -1.01 -11.17
C ILE A 85 -9.42 -1.40 -11.57
N LYS A 86 -9.81 -1.26 -12.84
CA LYS A 86 -11.13 -1.69 -13.31
C LYS A 86 -11.34 -3.20 -13.20
N THR A 87 -10.33 -3.98 -13.54
CA THR A 87 -10.39 -5.45 -13.44
C THR A 87 -10.49 -5.89 -11.99
N PHE A 88 -9.73 -5.26 -11.09
CA PHE A 88 -9.83 -5.44 -9.66
C PHE A 88 -11.22 -5.12 -9.15
N ALA A 89 -11.74 -3.93 -9.49
CA ALA A 89 -13.06 -3.47 -9.05
C ALA A 89 -14.19 -4.43 -9.48
N ARG A 90 -14.06 -5.10 -10.64
CA ARG A 90 -14.99 -6.13 -11.09
C ARG A 90 -14.87 -7.47 -10.35
N LYS A 91 -13.67 -7.84 -9.92
CA LYS A 91 -13.40 -9.11 -9.22
C LYS A 91 -13.51 -8.98 -7.70
N ALA A 92 -13.44 -7.77 -7.18
CA ALA A 92 -13.48 -7.49 -5.76
C ALA A 92 -14.84 -7.87 -5.19
N ALA A 93 -14.84 -8.54 -4.04
CA ALA A 93 -16.08 -8.93 -3.40
C ALA A 93 -16.76 -7.69 -2.80
N SER A 94 -18.08 -7.58 -2.99
CA SER A 94 -18.88 -6.42 -2.54
C SER A 94 -18.66 -6.10 -1.05
N HIS A 95 -18.53 -7.14 -0.22
CA HIS A 95 -18.33 -7.02 1.23
C HIS A 95 -16.95 -6.47 1.65
N TRP A 96 -16.03 -6.24 0.70
CA TRP A 96 -14.74 -5.61 0.99
C TRP A 96 -14.86 -4.10 1.18
N PHE A 97 -15.93 -3.51 0.66
CA PHE A 97 -16.16 -2.08 0.69
C PHE A 97 -17.23 -1.72 1.71
N LYS A 98 -17.06 -0.58 2.38
CA LYS A 98 -18.03 -0.03 3.34
C LYS A 98 -18.91 1.04 2.71
N HIS A 99 -18.37 1.77 1.73
CA HIS A 99 -18.98 2.98 1.17
C HIS A 99 -19.27 2.88 -0.33
N THR A 100 -19.10 1.72 -0.95
CA THR A 100 -19.35 1.56 -2.39
C THR A 100 -20.03 0.23 -2.72
N SER A 101 -20.87 0.23 -3.77
CA SER A 101 -21.55 -0.96 -4.28
C SER A 101 -20.85 -1.51 -5.54
N VAL A 102 -21.13 -2.77 -5.91
CA VAL A 102 -20.55 -3.40 -7.12
C VAL A 102 -20.87 -2.63 -8.40
N HIS A 103 -22.05 -1.99 -8.45
CA HIS A 103 -22.44 -1.18 -9.59
C HIS A 103 -21.56 0.08 -9.73
N ASP A 104 -21.20 0.67 -8.60
CA ASP A 104 -20.40 1.90 -8.56
C ASP A 104 -18.95 1.64 -8.96
N LEU A 105 -18.42 0.45 -8.62
CA LEU A 105 -17.07 -0.02 -8.96
C LEU A 105 -16.74 -0.01 -10.48
N GLN A 106 -17.73 0.20 -11.35
CA GLN A 106 -17.49 0.39 -12.79
C GLN A 106 -16.93 1.78 -13.16
N LYS A 107 -17.13 2.78 -12.30
CA LYS A 107 -16.73 4.19 -12.50
C LYS A 107 -15.75 4.67 -11.44
N VAL A 108 -14.85 3.79 -10.99
CA VAL A 108 -13.87 4.11 -9.94
C VAL A 108 -13.09 5.37 -10.27
N LYS A 109 -13.16 6.33 -9.36
CA LYS A 109 -12.29 7.51 -9.29
C LYS A 109 -11.51 7.45 -7.99
N ILE A 110 -10.23 7.78 -8.05
CA ILE A 110 -9.37 7.87 -6.87
C ILE A 110 -8.80 9.30 -6.81
N PHE A 111 -9.04 9.99 -5.70
CA PHE A 111 -8.56 11.37 -5.52
C PHE A 111 -7.07 11.42 -5.21
N ASP A 112 -6.39 12.40 -5.78
CA ASP A 112 -4.94 12.60 -5.54
C ASP A 112 -4.64 12.78 -4.05
N PHE A 113 -5.45 13.54 -3.31
CA PHE A 113 -5.21 13.76 -1.88
C PHE A 113 -5.40 12.49 -1.04
N ILE A 114 -6.27 11.56 -1.47
CA ILE A 114 -6.45 10.27 -0.80
C ILE A 114 -5.24 9.39 -1.08
N ARG A 115 -4.83 9.30 -2.35
CA ARG A 115 -3.60 8.61 -2.75
C ARG A 115 -2.41 9.12 -1.94
N ASP A 116 -2.21 10.43 -1.89
CA ASP A 116 -1.08 11.05 -1.20
C ASP A 116 -1.12 10.80 0.31
N ARG A 117 -2.31 10.84 0.92
CA ARG A 117 -2.48 10.51 2.34
C ARG A 117 -2.16 9.04 2.62
N LEU A 118 -2.58 8.12 1.77
CA LEU A 118 -2.25 6.70 1.89
C LEU A 118 -0.76 6.46 1.71
N ALA A 119 -0.15 7.07 0.69
CA ALA A 119 1.29 6.97 0.45
C ALA A 119 2.09 7.43 1.68
N LEU A 120 1.69 8.55 2.31
CA LEU A 120 2.34 9.05 3.52
C LEU A 120 2.12 8.11 4.71
N ALA A 121 0.87 7.69 4.96
CA ALA A 121 0.50 6.86 6.11
C ALA A 121 1.18 5.49 6.08
N PHE A 122 1.36 4.90 4.89
CA PHE A 122 1.89 3.55 4.72
C PHE A 122 3.34 3.52 4.23
N LYS A 123 4.03 4.66 4.18
CA LYS A 123 5.44 4.74 3.73
C LYS A 123 6.37 3.87 4.58
N SER A 124 6.26 3.98 5.90
CA SER A 124 7.07 3.18 6.82
C SER A 124 6.79 1.69 6.67
N GLU A 125 5.54 1.31 6.42
CA GLU A 125 5.18 -0.10 6.20
C GLU A 125 5.78 -0.64 4.91
N LEU A 126 5.75 0.14 3.81
CA LEU A 126 6.42 -0.22 2.56
C LEU A 126 7.93 -0.47 2.77
N GLN A 127 8.60 0.37 3.56
CA GLN A 127 10.01 0.19 3.89
C GLN A 127 10.28 -1.05 4.75
N LEU A 128 9.36 -1.43 5.64
CA LEU A 128 9.49 -2.67 6.42
C LEU A 128 9.45 -3.93 5.56
N TYR A 129 8.81 -3.90 4.38
CA TYR A 129 8.86 -5.02 3.43
C TYR A 129 10.26 -5.21 2.84
N LEU A 130 11.08 -4.16 2.77
CA LEU A 130 12.49 -4.27 2.40
C LEU A 130 13.27 -4.99 3.50
N VAL A 131 13.18 -4.49 4.74
CA VAL A 131 13.94 -5.04 5.89
C VAL A 131 13.54 -6.48 6.19
N LYS A 132 12.24 -6.82 6.16
CA LYS A 132 11.79 -8.21 6.39
C LYS A 132 12.22 -9.16 5.27
N ASN A 133 12.41 -8.65 4.06
CA ASN A 133 12.97 -9.43 2.98
C ASN A 133 14.49 -9.59 3.14
N GLU A 134 15.19 -8.55 3.59
CA GLU A 134 16.61 -8.63 3.94
C GLU A 134 16.86 -9.54 5.15
N ASN A 135 15.95 -9.63 6.12
CA ASN A 135 16.08 -10.51 7.28
C ASN A 135 16.02 -12.02 6.95
N ASN A 136 15.58 -12.39 5.73
CA ASN A 136 15.77 -13.76 5.22
C ASN A 136 17.21 -14.01 4.73
N ARG A 137 18.05 -12.97 4.66
CA ARG A 137 19.50 -13.00 4.39
C ARG A 137 20.36 -12.35 5.47
N ALA A 138 19.77 -11.63 6.42
CA ALA A 138 20.46 -10.83 7.42
C ALA A 138 19.81 -11.02 8.80
N GLY A 139 20.15 -12.13 9.45
CA GLY A 139 20.22 -12.19 10.91
C GLY A 139 21.36 -11.34 11.48
N ALA A 140 21.73 -10.23 10.82
CA ALA A 140 22.73 -9.30 11.30
C ALA A 140 22.04 -8.27 12.20
N PHE A 141 21.68 -8.71 13.41
CA PHE A 141 21.54 -7.79 14.52
C PHE A 141 22.80 -6.94 14.57
N VAL A 142 22.66 -5.63 14.80
CA VAL A 142 23.79 -4.80 15.19
C VAL A 142 24.35 -5.39 16.48
N VAL A 143 25.39 -6.22 16.36
CA VAL A 143 26.17 -6.68 17.50
C VAL A 143 26.99 -5.46 17.92
N TYR A 144 26.46 -4.67 18.83
CA TYR A 144 27.28 -3.71 19.55
C TYR A 144 28.34 -4.54 20.29
N GLN A 145 29.59 -4.48 19.81
CA GLN A 145 30.69 -5.02 20.58
C GLN A 145 30.83 -4.16 21.84
N ILE A 146 30.48 -4.73 22.99
CA ILE A 146 30.79 -4.15 24.28
C ILE A 146 32.33 -4.07 24.35
N PRO A 147 32.93 -2.88 24.55
CA PRO A 147 34.37 -2.75 24.67
C PRO A 147 34.85 -3.65 25.83
N LYS A 148 35.71 -4.62 25.55
CA LYS A 148 36.23 -5.54 26.59
C LYS A 148 37.12 -4.84 27.61
N HIS A 149 37.56 -3.62 27.33
CA HIS A 149 38.28 -2.76 28.28
C HIS A 149 37.87 -1.30 28.10
N GLY A 150 37.44 -0.67 29.20
CA GLY A 150 37.09 0.75 29.27
C GLY A 150 35.74 0.99 29.92
N SER A 151 35.71 1.72 31.04
CA SER A 151 34.49 2.07 31.77
C SER A 151 33.57 2.95 30.91
N THR A 152 32.43 2.41 30.50
CA THR A 152 31.33 3.16 29.86
C THR A 152 30.77 4.19 30.83
N LYS A 153 30.90 5.48 30.50
CA LYS A 153 30.23 6.57 31.22
C LYS A 153 28.76 6.60 30.82
N LEU A 154 27.88 6.26 31.77
CA LEU A 154 26.45 6.54 31.70
C LEU A 154 26.23 7.96 32.21
N TRP A 155 25.60 8.79 31.39
CA TRP A 155 25.08 10.08 31.83
C TRP A 155 23.68 9.83 32.38
N VAL A 156 23.47 10.17 33.65
CA VAL A 156 22.16 10.16 34.33
C VAL A 156 21.55 11.55 34.23
#